data_AF-A0A820GIV2-F1
#
_entry.id   AF-A0A820GIV2-F1
#
_cell.length_a   1.000
_cell.length_b   1.000
_cell.length_c   1.000
_cell.angle_alpha   90.00
_cell.angle_beta   90.00
_cell.angle_gamma   90.00
#
_symmetry.space_group_name_H-M   'P 1'
#
loop_
_entity.id
_entity.type
_entity.pdbx_description
1 polymer ?
#
loop_
_entity_poly.entity_id
_entity_poly.type
_entity_poly.pdbx_seq_one_letter_code
_entity_poly.pdbx_strand_id
1 'polypeptide(L)'
;MSVGILFITNLNPSMSSTPFASINDVSYFTMEKEILFSMQTIFRINDIKTSGTNHRLWYIHLTLTNDSDQQLNDLIERIRVEIQGPSALYRLGTLMVKLELEIFVKKRPPIHPLLTTSYNNIGLVYANMKNYSEAVASYKRAVKIEQQALPARHANFEVHKQNIESSRKKGK
;
A
#
# COMPACT_ATOMS: atom_id res chain seq x y z
N MET A 1 5.91 -18.42 -21.71
CA MET A 1 4.64 -19.13 -21.97
C MET A 1 3.56 -18.48 -21.12
N SER A 2 2.45 -18.04 -21.71
CA SER A 2 1.27 -17.58 -20.99
C SER A 2 0.36 -18.75 -20.60
N VAL A 3 -0.34 -18.58 -19.49
CA VAL A 3 -1.30 -19.52 -18.92
C VAL A 3 -2.65 -18.81 -18.84
N GLY A 4 -3.73 -19.49 -19.21
CA GLY A 4 -5.08 -18.96 -19.13
C GLY A 4 -5.61 -19.04 -17.70
N ILE A 5 -6.33 -18.00 -17.27
CA ILE A 5 -7.03 -17.96 -15.99
C ILE A 5 -8.49 -17.62 -16.27
N LEU A 6 -9.41 -18.46 -15.80
CA LEU A 6 -10.84 -18.20 -15.82
C LEU A 6 -11.33 -17.97 -14.39
N PHE A 7 -11.81 -16.76 -14.13
CA PHE A 7 -12.49 -16.43 -12.88
C PHE A 7 -13.96 -16.80 -13.00
N ILE A 8 -14.47 -17.56 -12.02
CA ILE A 8 -15.87 -17.97 -11.96
C ILE A 8 -16.47 -17.39 -10.68
N THR A 9 -17.34 -16.39 -10.84
CA THR A 9 -18.04 -15.72 -9.74
C THR A 9 -19.53 -16.08 -9.77
N ASN A 10 -20.04 -16.66 -8.69
CA ASN A 10 -21.49 -16.86 -8.52
C ASN A 10 -22.08 -15.64 -7.80
N LEU A 11 -22.87 -14.85 -8.52
CA LEU A 11 -23.54 -13.66 -8.00
C LEU A 11 -25.00 -13.99 -7.69
N ASN A 12 -25.44 -13.74 -6.45
CA ASN A 12 -26.85 -13.87 -6.07
C ASN A 12 -27.54 -12.49 -6.17
N PRO A 13 -28.35 -12.23 -7.21
CA PRO A 13 -28.98 -10.93 -7.41
C PRO A 13 -30.05 -10.59 -6.37
N SER A 14 -30.51 -11.57 -5.58
CA SER A 14 -31.53 -11.36 -4.53
C SER A 14 -30.97 -10.76 -3.23
N MET A 15 -29.65 -10.61 -3.11
CA MET A 15 -29.03 -9.95 -1.96
C MET A 15 -29.14 -8.42 -2.12
N SER A 16 -29.89 -7.75 -1.26
CA SER A 16 -30.22 -6.32 -1.39
C SER A 16 -29.03 -5.36 -1.22
N SER A 17 -27.92 -5.85 -0.68
CA SER A 17 -26.67 -5.09 -0.51
C SER A 17 -25.73 -5.20 -1.71
N THR A 18 -26.21 -5.70 -2.86
CA THR A 18 -25.32 -6.14 -3.94
C THR A 18 -24.53 -4.99 -4.54
N PRO A 19 -23.18 -5.05 -4.46
CA PRO A 19 -22.29 -3.99 -4.91
C PRO A 19 -22.05 -4.08 -6.42
N PHE A 20 -23.01 -4.49 -7.24
CA PHE A 20 -22.76 -4.60 -8.68
C PHE A 20 -23.97 -4.30 -9.54
N ALA A 21 -23.70 -3.81 -10.76
CA ALA A 21 -24.72 -3.51 -11.76
C ALA A 21 -24.21 -3.93 -13.15
N SER A 22 -25.10 -4.44 -14.00
CA SER A 22 -24.77 -4.52 -15.42
C SER A 22 -24.69 -3.12 -15.99
N ILE A 23 -23.69 -2.86 -16.82
CA ILE A 23 -23.50 -1.56 -17.48
C ILE A 23 -23.57 -1.69 -19.00
N ASN A 24 -24.17 -2.77 -19.52
CA ASN A 24 -24.22 -3.05 -20.96
C ASN A 24 -24.83 -1.89 -21.77
N ASP A 25 -25.83 -1.20 -21.20
CA ASP A 25 -26.52 -0.08 -21.87
C ASP A 25 -25.67 1.19 -21.99
N VAL A 26 -24.59 1.28 -21.21
CA VAL A 26 -23.67 2.44 -21.16
C VAL A 26 -22.21 2.04 -21.42
N SER A 27 -21.98 0.79 -21.79
CA SER A 27 -20.66 0.25 -22.06
C SER A 27 -20.06 0.86 -23.32
N TYR A 28 -18.76 1.16 -23.28
CA TYR A 28 -18.01 1.54 -24.46
C TYR A 28 -17.78 0.34 -25.40
N PHE A 29 -17.72 -0.88 -24.87
CA PHE A 29 -17.43 -2.12 -25.61
C PHE A 29 -18.71 -2.91 -25.88
N THR A 30 -19.35 -2.62 -27.01
CA THR A 30 -20.68 -3.18 -27.36
C THR A 30 -20.74 -4.69 -27.58
N MET A 31 -19.60 -5.36 -27.77
CA MET A 31 -19.52 -6.83 -27.90
C MET A 31 -19.25 -7.54 -26.57
N GLU A 32 -18.92 -6.80 -25.52
CA GLU A 32 -18.59 -7.35 -24.21
C GLU A 32 -19.79 -7.22 -23.26
N LYS A 33 -19.95 -8.20 -22.37
CA LYS A 33 -20.91 -8.10 -21.27
C LYS A 33 -20.17 -7.59 -20.05
N GLU A 34 -20.46 -6.36 -19.64
CA GLU A 34 -19.77 -5.70 -18.56
C GLU A 34 -20.63 -5.61 -17.30
N ILE A 35 -19.98 -5.85 -16.17
CA ILE A 35 -20.54 -5.71 -14.83
C ILE A 35 -19.64 -4.77 -14.04
N LEU A 36 -20.23 -3.70 -13.53
CA LEU A 36 -19.57 -2.78 -12.62
C LEU A 36 -19.68 -3.33 -11.20
N PHE A 37 -18.57 -3.41 -10.48
CA PHE A 37 -18.56 -3.62 -9.03
C PHE A 37 -18.32 -2.28 -8.33
N SER A 38 -18.98 -2.06 -7.20
CA SER A 38 -18.75 -0.89 -6.36
C SER A 38 -17.36 -0.96 -5.75
N MET A 39 -16.82 0.21 -5.44
CA MET A 39 -15.55 0.31 -4.73
C MET A 39 -15.66 -0.44 -3.40
N GLN A 40 -14.58 -1.15 -3.02
CA GLN A 40 -14.48 -1.99 -1.81
C GLN A 40 -15.19 -3.35 -1.90
N THR A 41 -15.59 -3.79 -3.10
CA THR A 41 -16.06 -5.17 -3.29
C THR A 41 -14.92 -6.16 -3.01
N ILE A 42 -15.17 -7.13 -2.13
CA ILE A 42 -14.22 -8.19 -1.77
C ILE A 42 -14.74 -9.55 -2.20
N PHE A 43 -13.89 -10.32 -2.88
CA PHE A 43 -14.16 -11.70 -3.26
C PHE A 43 -13.31 -12.66 -2.44
N ARG A 44 -13.92 -13.73 -1.92
CA ARG A 44 -13.21 -14.88 -1.37
C ARG A 44 -12.86 -15.84 -2.50
N ILE A 45 -11.60 -16.26 -2.57
CA ILE A 45 -11.19 -17.42 -3.37
C ILE A 45 -11.62 -18.68 -2.62
N ASN A 46 -12.51 -19.46 -3.23
CA ASN A 46 -12.98 -20.72 -2.66
C ASN A 46 -11.99 -21.84 -2.99
N ASP A 47 -11.64 -21.95 -4.27
CA ASP A 47 -10.71 -22.95 -4.75
C ASP A 47 -10.05 -22.54 -6.06
N ILE A 48 -8.89 -23.15 -6.31
CA ILE A 48 -8.11 -22.99 -7.52
C ILE A 48 -7.89 -24.39 -8.10
N LYS A 49 -8.41 -24.62 -9.30
CA LYS A 49 -8.34 -25.93 -10.00
C LYS A 49 -7.67 -25.79 -11.35
N THR A 50 -7.02 -26.84 -11.81
CA THR A 50 -6.54 -26.95 -13.19
C THR A 50 -7.51 -27.80 -14.00
N SER A 51 -7.65 -27.48 -15.29
CA SER A 51 -8.43 -28.34 -16.19
C SER A 51 -7.75 -29.70 -16.32
N GLY A 52 -8.43 -30.78 -15.95
CA GLY A 52 -7.87 -32.13 -15.92
C GLY A 52 -7.29 -32.61 -17.26
N THR A 53 -7.69 -32.00 -18.38
CA THR A 53 -7.17 -32.28 -19.73
C THR A 53 -6.22 -31.21 -20.25
N ASN A 54 -6.10 -30.06 -19.57
CA ASN A 54 -5.28 -28.93 -20.02
C ASN A 54 -4.65 -28.20 -18.83
N HIS A 55 -3.40 -28.56 -18.49
CA HIS A 55 -2.62 -27.94 -17.41
C HIS A 55 -2.29 -26.45 -17.64
N ARG A 56 -2.75 -25.86 -18.75
CA ARG A 56 -2.55 -24.45 -19.09
C ARG A 56 -3.76 -23.56 -18.80
N LEU A 57 -4.83 -24.12 -18.24
CA LEU A 57 -6.01 -23.36 -17.83
C LEU A 57 -6.32 -23.57 -16.35
N TRP A 58 -6.40 -22.46 -15.62
CA TRP A 58 -6.71 -22.41 -14.20
C TRP A 58 -8.10 -21.82 -14.00
N TYR A 59 -8.91 -22.50 -13.19
CA TYR A 59 -10.21 -22.03 -12.74
C TYR A 59 -10.06 -21.50 -11.32
N ILE A 60 -10.45 -20.25 -11.11
CA ILE A 60 -10.46 -19.62 -9.80
C ILE A 60 -11.93 -19.35 -9.46
N HIS A 61 -12.44 -20.14 -8.51
CA HIS A 61 -13.81 -19.97 -8.02
C HIS A 61 -13.84 -18.88 -6.95
N LEU A 62 -14.68 -17.88 -7.16
CA LEU A 62 -14.82 -16.71 -6.31
C LEU A 62 -16.25 -16.60 -5.79
N THR A 63 -16.38 -16.22 -4.52
CA THR A 63 -17.67 -15.83 -3.92
C THR A 63 -17.59 -14.38 -3.47
N LEU A 64 -18.63 -13.61 -3.76
CA LEU A 64 -18.80 -12.27 -3.24
C LEU A 64 -19.02 -12.34 -1.71
N THR A 65 -18.17 -11.66 -0.96
CA THR A 65 -18.33 -11.55 0.50
C THR A 65 -19.43 -10.55 0.85
N ASN A 66 -19.98 -10.67 2.06
CA ASN A 66 -20.98 -9.75 2.61
C ASN A 66 -20.68 -9.49 4.09
N ASP A 67 -21.44 -8.58 4.72
CA ASP A 67 -21.22 -8.15 6.10
C ASP A 67 -21.38 -9.29 7.13
N SER A 68 -22.01 -10.40 6.78
CA SER A 68 -22.12 -11.61 7.61
C SER A 68 -20.90 -12.53 7.50
N ASP A 69 -19.92 -12.21 6.66
CA ASP A 69 -18.71 -13.02 6.50
C ASP A 69 -17.76 -12.84 7.70
N GLN A 70 -17.74 -13.84 8.58
CA GLN A 70 -16.96 -13.79 9.82
C GLN A 70 -15.46 -13.63 9.58
N GLN A 71 -14.87 -14.32 8.60
CA GLN A 71 -13.42 -14.21 8.39
C GLN A 71 -13.04 -12.85 7.81
N LEU A 72 -13.92 -12.28 6.97
CA LEU A 72 -13.73 -10.91 6.50
C LEU A 72 -13.81 -9.93 7.67
N ASN A 73 -14.79 -10.07 8.55
CA ASN A 73 -14.92 -9.25 9.75
C ASN A 73 -13.71 -9.39 10.67
N ASP A 74 -13.22 -10.61 10.90
CA ASP A 74 -12.01 -10.86 11.69
C ASP A 74 -10.78 -10.20 11.06
N LEU A 75 -10.64 -10.26 9.72
CA LEU A 75 -9.56 -9.58 9.00
C LEU A 75 -9.69 -8.06 9.12
N ILE A 76 -10.88 -7.52 8.94
CA ILE A 76 -11.15 -6.08 9.07
C ILE A 76 -10.82 -5.62 10.49
N GLU A 77 -11.20 -6.36 11.52
CA GLU A 77 -10.89 -6.01 12.90
C GLU A 77 -9.40 -6.17 13.22
N ARG A 78 -8.71 -7.18 12.68
CA ARG A 78 -7.24 -7.27 12.81
C ARG A 78 -6.55 -6.10 12.14
N ILE A 79 -6.95 -5.75 10.92
CA ILE A 79 -6.45 -4.56 10.23
C ILE A 79 -6.79 -3.34 11.06
N ARG A 80 -8.02 -3.21 11.57
CA ARG A 80 -8.46 -2.10 12.43
C ARG A 80 -7.56 -1.95 13.64
N VAL A 81 -7.26 -3.04 14.35
CA VAL A 81 -6.38 -3.05 15.53
C VAL A 81 -4.93 -2.74 15.14
N GLU A 82 -4.43 -3.29 14.03
CA GLU A 82 -3.09 -2.97 13.53
C GLU A 82 -2.96 -1.52 13.07
N ILE A 83 -4.05 -0.94 12.53
CA ILE A 83 -4.13 0.46 12.15
C ILE A 83 -4.58 1.38 13.30
N GLN A 84 -4.90 0.82 14.47
CA GLN A 84 -5.21 1.58 15.67
C GLN A 84 -3.95 1.70 16.52
N GLY A 85 -3.70 2.94 16.94
CA GLY A 85 -2.55 3.31 17.75
C GLY A 85 -1.47 4.04 16.97
N PRO A 86 -0.49 4.66 17.67
CA PRO A 86 0.48 5.55 17.05
C PRO A 86 1.28 4.88 15.92
N SER A 87 1.63 3.59 16.11
CA SER A 87 2.39 2.75 15.16
C SER A 87 1.74 2.66 13.78
N ALA A 88 0.42 2.67 13.70
CA ALA A 88 -0.33 2.59 12.47
C ALA A 88 -0.27 3.85 11.63
N LEU A 89 -0.53 4.99 12.25
CA LEU A 89 -0.43 6.31 11.63
C LEU A 89 1.02 6.56 11.19
N TYR A 90 1.98 6.04 11.95
CA TYR A 90 3.39 6.02 11.57
C TYR A 90 3.66 5.14 10.34
N ARG A 91 3.12 3.92 10.26
CA ARG A 91 3.25 3.06 9.06
C ARG A 91 2.58 3.67 7.83
N LEU A 92 1.37 4.19 7.98
CA LEU A 92 0.64 4.88 6.93
C LEU A 92 1.39 6.14 6.47
N GLY A 93 1.86 6.96 7.41
CA GLY A 93 2.71 8.12 7.14
C GLY A 93 3.98 7.74 6.38
N THR A 94 4.65 6.65 6.78
CA THR A 94 5.82 6.12 6.07
C THR A 94 5.47 5.68 4.64
N LEU A 95 4.35 4.99 4.46
CA LEU A 95 3.89 4.53 3.14
C LEU A 95 3.57 5.72 2.22
N MET A 96 2.83 6.71 2.73
CA MET A 96 2.48 7.92 1.98
C MET A 96 3.72 8.69 1.55
N VAL A 97 4.67 8.90 2.47
CA VAL A 97 5.93 9.58 2.14
C VAL A 97 6.75 8.76 1.14
N LYS A 98 6.80 7.43 1.24
CA LYS A 98 7.50 6.58 0.26
C LYS A 98 6.85 6.60 -1.12
N LEU A 99 5.52 6.58 -1.19
CA LEU A 99 4.78 6.66 -2.45
C LEU A 99 5.00 8.02 -3.13
N GLU A 100 4.94 9.10 -2.34
CA GLU A 100 5.26 10.45 -2.81
C GLU A 100 6.70 10.51 -3.35
N LEU A 101 7.66 9.94 -2.61
CA LEU A 101 9.07 9.84 -3.04
C LEU A 101 9.21 9.08 -4.38
N GLU A 102 8.54 7.95 -4.57
CA GLU A 102 8.60 7.20 -5.84
C GLU A 102 8.06 8.01 -7.03
N ILE A 103 6.94 8.71 -6.84
CA ILE A 103 6.36 9.58 -7.87
C ILE A 103 7.30 10.74 -8.16
N PHE A 104 7.88 11.34 -7.12
CA PHE A 104 8.74 12.52 -7.23
C PHE A 104 10.09 12.19 -7.89
N VAL A 105 10.74 11.08 -7.49
CA VAL A 105 12.01 10.60 -8.09
C VAL A 105 11.83 10.25 -9.57
N LYS A 106 10.67 9.71 -9.97
CA LYS A 106 10.38 9.45 -11.39
C LYS A 106 10.18 10.71 -12.23
N LYS A 107 9.74 11.82 -11.64
CA LYS A 107 9.33 13.04 -12.37
C LYS A 107 10.32 14.20 -12.29
N ARG A 108 11.24 14.20 -11.32
CA ARG A 108 12.10 15.37 -11.02
C ARG A 108 13.54 14.95 -10.72
N PRO A 109 14.51 15.88 -10.83
CA PRO A 109 15.90 15.60 -10.48
C PRO A 109 15.99 15.07 -9.03
N PRO A 110 16.84 14.06 -8.77
CA PRO A 110 16.94 13.37 -7.47
C PRO A 110 17.53 14.21 -6.32
N ILE A 111 17.69 15.51 -6.55
CA ILE A 111 18.36 16.46 -5.67
C ILE A 111 17.38 17.62 -5.45
N HIS A 112 16.41 17.42 -4.57
CA HIS A 112 15.39 18.42 -4.23
C HIS A 112 15.24 18.51 -2.71
N PRO A 113 15.17 19.70 -2.10
CA PRO A 113 15.00 19.89 -0.65
C PRO A 113 13.81 19.13 -0.03
N LEU A 114 12.80 18.78 -0.84
CA LEU A 114 11.62 18.03 -0.41
C LEU A 114 11.98 16.56 -0.10
N LEU A 115 12.93 15.98 -0.83
CA LEU A 115 13.41 14.62 -0.56
C LEU A 115 14.10 14.54 0.81
N THR A 116 14.89 15.56 1.17
CA THR A 116 15.53 15.69 2.48
C THR A 116 14.49 15.71 3.61
N THR A 117 13.47 16.55 3.50
CA THR A 117 12.37 16.63 4.48
C THR A 117 11.62 15.31 4.60
N SER A 118 11.32 14.66 3.48
CA SER A 118 10.63 13.36 3.45
C SER A 118 11.42 12.28 4.17
N TYR A 119 12.73 12.14 3.91
CA TYR A 119 13.57 11.16 4.63
C TYR A 119 13.73 11.48 6.11
N ASN A 120 13.76 12.76 6.50
CA ASN A 120 13.75 13.15 7.91
C ASN A 120 12.46 12.76 8.61
N ASN A 121 11.31 12.99 7.96
CA ASN A 121 10.01 12.63 8.50
C ASN A 121 9.88 11.11 8.65
N ILE A 122 10.34 10.33 7.68
CA ILE A 122 10.43 8.85 7.82
C ILE A 122 11.31 8.48 9.02
N GLY A 123 12.43 9.16 9.22
CA GLY A 123 13.30 8.94 10.38
C GLY A 123 12.60 9.21 11.72
N LEU A 124 11.86 10.32 11.82
CA LEU A 124 11.08 10.69 13.01
C LEU A 124 10.00 9.66 13.32
N VAL A 125 9.32 9.22 12.27
CA VAL A 125 8.29 8.18 12.34
C VAL A 125 8.87 6.87 12.89
N TYR A 126 10.00 6.40 12.36
CA TYR A 126 10.68 5.21 12.90
C TYR A 126 11.17 5.40 14.34
N ALA A 127 11.67 6.59 14.69
CA ALA A 127 12.10 6.88 16.06
C ALA A 127 10.93 6.85 17.05
N ASN A 128 9.76 7.34 16.66
CA ASN A 128 8.53 7.26 17.48
C ASN A 128 8.00 5.84 17.61
N MET A 129 8.25 4.98 16.62
CA MET A 129 8.01 3.53 16.69
C MET A 129 9.08 2.76 17.48
N LYS A 130 10.11 3.44 18.03
CA LYS A 130 11.30 2.85 18.67
C LYS A 130 12.16 1.97 17.75
N ASN A 131 11.94 2.03 16.43
CA ASN A 131 12.79 1.40 15.42
C ASN A 131 13.98 2.30 15.10
N TYR A 132 14.92 2.39 16.03
CA TYR A 132 16.02 3.35 15.96
C TYR A 132 17.02 3.07 14.84
N SER A 133 17.18 1.81 14.42
CA SER A 133 18.07 1.43 13.31
C SER A 133 17.59 2.02 11.98
N GLU A 134 16.31 1.88 11.68
CA GLU A 134 15.63 2.41 10.50
C GLU A 134 15.52 3.93 10.55
N ALA A 135 15.33 4.49 11.75
CA ALA A 135 15.37 5.93 11.97
C ALA A 135 16.72 6.52 11.55
N VAL A 136 17.82 5.95 12.07
CA VAL A 136 19.19 6.36 11.73
C VAL A 136 19.47 6.20 10.24
N ALA A 137 19.03 5.11 9.61
CA ALA A 137 19.21 4.91 8.17
C ALA A 137 18.50 6.00 7.35
N SER A 138 17.29 6.38 7.76
CA SER A 138 16.48 7.41 7.09
C SER A 138 17.10 8.81 7.25
N TYR A 139 17.53 9.19 8.46
CA TYR A 139 18.22 10.46 8.66
C TYR A 139 19.55 10.56 7.90
N LYS A 140 20.32 9.46 7.80
CA LYS A 140 21.55 9.44 7.00
C LYS A 140 21.28 9.69 5.51
N ARG A 141 20.16 9.19 4.98
CA ARG A 141 19.75 9.47 3.59
C ARG A 141 19.39 10.95 3.41
N ALA A 142 18.69 11.56 4.36
CA ALA A 142 18.41 13.00 4.35
C ALA A 142 19.71 13.82 4.30
N VAL A 143 20.68 13.50 5.18
CA VAL A 143 22.00 14.15 5.22
C VAL A 143 22.74 14.02 3.88
N LYS A 144 22.74 12.82 3.28
CA LYS A 144 23.42 12.58 2.00
C LYS A 144 22.82 13.40 0.86
N ILE A 145 21.50 13.52 0.81
CA ILE A 145 20.79 14.29 -0.23
C ILE A 145 21.05 15.79 -0.03
N GLU A 146 21.00 16.28 1.21
CA GLU A 146 21.29 17.68 1.53
C GLU A 146 22.73 18.06 1.15
N GLN A 147 23.70 17.19 1.44
CA GLN A 147 25.10 17.36 1.02
C GLN A 147 25.29 17.39 -0.50
N GLN A 148 24.48 16.64 -1.24
CA GLN A 148 24.51 16.61 -2.70
C GLN A 148 23.78 17.82 -3.33
N ALA A 149 22.81 18.39 -2.62
CA ALA A 149 21.99 19.50 -3.12
C ALA A 149 22.62 20.87 -2.96
N LEU A 150 23.26 21.13 -1.82
CA LEU A 150 23.72 22.47 -1.46
C LEU A 150 25.08 22.37 -0.73
N PRO A 151 26.18 22.89 -1.30
CA PRO A 151 27.49 22.90 -0.64
C PRO A 151 27.53 23.73 0.65
N ALA A 152 26.60 24.67 0.82
CA ALA A 152 26.46 25.49 2.03
C ALA A 152 25.48 24.83 3.01
N ARG A 153 26.00 24.40 4.18
CA ARG A 153 25.22 23.76 5.26
C ARG A 153 24.08 24.68 5.72
N HIS A 154 22.84 24.28 5.45
CA HIS A 154 21.66 24.93 5.99
C HIS A 154 21.24 24.32 7.35
N ALA A 155 20.34 25.02 8.04
CA ALA A 155 19.87 24.70 9.39
C ALA A 155 19.30 23.29 9.59
N ASN A 156 18.81 22.62 8.53
CA ASN A 156 18.24 21.26 8.62
C ASN A 156 19.30 20.18 8.81
N PHE A 157 20.52 20.41 8.32
CA PHE A 157 21.65 19.48 8.45
C PHE A 157 21.99 19.17 9.92
N GLU A 158 21.97 20.18 10.78
CA GLU A 158 22.23 20.01 12.21
C GLU A 158 21.07 19.29 12.92
N VAL A 159 19.82 19.54 12.50
CA VAL A 159 18.64 18.82 13.01
C VAL A 159 18.73 17.32 12.69
N HIS A 160 19.12 16.95 11.47
CA HIS A 160 19.28 15.54 11.10
C HIS A 160 20.37 14.83 11.91
N LYS A 161 21.50 15.51 12.16
CA LYS A 161 22.57 14.95 13.00
C LYS A 161 22.15 14.78 14.45
N GLN A 162 21.49 15.78 15.04
CA GLN A 162 20.94 15.68 16.39
C GLN A 162 19.96 14.51 16.50
N ASN A 163 19.10 14.32 15.50
CA ASN A 163 18.17 13.20 15.44
C ASN A 163 18.89 11.84 15.34
N ILE A 164 19.98 11.74 14.56
CA ILE A 164 20.82 10.53 14.49
C ILE A 164 21.44 10.20 15.85
N GLU A 165 22.00 11.20 16.53
CA GLU A 165 22.64 11.01 17.83
C GLU A 165 21.62 10.62 18.91
N SER A 166 20.45 11.27 18.93
CA SER A 166 19.34 10.95 19.81
C SER A 166 18.85 9.51 19.61
N SER A 167 18.60 9.09 18.36
CA SER A 167 18.18 7.72 18.05
C SER A 167 19.25 6.68 18.41
N ARG A 168 20.54 6.98 18.20
CA ARG A 168 21.64 6.08 18.61
C ARG A 168 21.74 5.91 20.13
N LYS A 169 21.51 6.98 20.90
CA LYS A 169 21.51 6.93 22.37
C LYS A 169 20.35 6.11 22.91
N LYS A 170 19.17 6.19 22.29
CA LYS A 170 17.97 5.44 22.70
C LYS A 170 17.93 3.98 22.24
N GLY A 171 18.76 3.62 21.25
CA GLY A 171 18.88 2.25 20.73
C GLY A 171 20.04 1.44 21.31
N LYS A 172 20.79 1.98 22.27
CA LYS A 172 21.75 1.25 23.12
C LYS A 172 21.07 0.83 24.41
#